data_AF-A0AAJ7SFN2-F1
#
_entry.id   AF-A0AAJ7SFN2-F1
#
_cell.length_a   1.000
_cell.length_b   1.000
_cell.length_c   1.000
_cell.angle_alpha   90.00
_cell.angle_beta   90.00
_cell.angle_gamma   90.00
#
_symmetry.space_group_name_H-M   'P 1'
#
loop_
_entity.id
_entity.type
_entity.pdbx_description
1 polymer ?
#
loop_
_entity_poly.entity_id
_entity_poly.type
_entity_poly.pdbx_seq_one_letter_code
_entity_poly.pdbx_strand_id
1 'polypeptide(L)'
;MSFDPEVCETDLFEATDFTRGAEYEIGWSRSTGRVKQIFMENEFGHKCDVCDRLWFLRDLKTVTSSMASFLSTHFPEDDTTRFRLCSSCYSTSRRDKVPPMSMTNGYRYPPKPSGLPKLDPISERLVSPRIPYMQIRRLRRDGCHGIVGQVINVPVDVNTMVQSSPRSLDDYNSFNVNLKKSIIVKCSYLSGSVKKSTVKAWLVRYQVKSPMN
;
A
#
# COMPACT_ATOMS: atom_id res chain seq x y z
N MET A 1 -14.79 11.14 28.03
CA MET A 1 -15.65 10.07 27.49
C MET A 1 -14.72 9.06 26.84
N SER A 2 -14.48 8.00 27.59
CA SER A 2 -13.67 6.84 27.25
C SER A 2 -14.13 6.28 25.91
N PHE A 3 -13.24 6.34 24.92
CA PHE A 3 -13.35 5.50 23.73
C PHE A 3 -12.86 4.13 24.16
N ASP A 4 -13.78 3.25 24.54
CA ASP A 4 -13.49 1.83 24.61
C ASP A 4 -13.30 1.35 23.16
N PRO A 5 -12.09 0.90 22.78
CA PRO A 5 -11.98 0.12 21.58
C PRO A 5 -12.57 -1.23 21.95
N GLU A 6 -13.79 -1.51 21.48
CA GLU A 6 -14.12 -2.89 21.14
C GLU A 6 -13.03 -3.33 20.16
N VAL A 7 -11.98 -3.93 20.72
CA VAL A 7 -11.13 -4.86 20.04
C VAL A 7 -12.10 -5.78 19.32
N CYS A 8 -12.05 -5.81 17.99
CA CYS A 8 -12.58 -6.93 17.24
C CYS A 8 -11.78 -8.13 17.72
N GLU A 9 -12.23 -8.70 18.84
CA GLU A 9 -11.93 -10.03 19.27
C GLU A 9 -12.42 -10.88 18.12
N THR A 10 -11.44 -11.26 17.32
CA THR A 10 -11.44 -12.39 16.42
C THR A 10 -12.75 -13.20 16.41
N ASP A 11 -13.72 -12.76 15.61
CA ASP A 11 -14.45 -13.67 14.72
C ASP A 11 -13.49 -14.11 13.59
N LEU A 12 -12.28 -14.54 13.98
CA LEU A 12 -11.71 -15.69 13.33
C LEU A 12 -12.71 -16.78 13.69
N PHE A 13 -13.26 -17.43 12.66
CA PHE A 13 -13.58 -18.85 12.70
C PHE A 13 -13.14 -19.45 14.02
N GLU A 14 -14.07 -20.04 14.81
CA GLU A 14 -13.69 -21.08 15.76
C GLU A 14 -12.54 -21.83 15.12
N ALA A 15 -11.34 -21.57 15.64
CA ALA A 15 -10.23 -22.41 15.40
C ALA A 15 -10.70 -23.64 16.15
N THR A 16 -11.45 -24.51 15.45
CA THR A 16 -11.27 -25.92 15.62
C THR A 16 -9.76 -26.05 15.52
N ASP A 17 -9.16 -26.12 16.68
CA ASP A 17 -7.76 -26.32 16.93
C ASP A 17 -7.51 -27.75 16.44
N PHE A 18 -7.58 -27.91 15.11
CA PHE A 18 -7.11 -29.08 14.41
C PHE A 18 -5.60 -28.88 14.44
N THR A 19 -5.06 -29.11 15.64
CA THR A 19 -3.66 -29.07 15.95
C THR A 19 -3.00 -29.96 14.90
N ARG A 20 -2.32 -29.30 13.96
CA ARG A 20 -1.51 -29.99 12.98
C ARG A 20 -0.50 -30.79 13.78
N GLY A 21 -0.25 -32.04 13.38
CA GLY A 21 0.69 -32.89 14.11
C GLY A 21 2.01 -32.17 14.39
N ALA A 22 2.59 -32.42 15.57
CA ALA A 22 3.82 -31.78 16.04
C ALA A 22 4.98 -31.81 15.02
N GLU A 23 4.95 -32.78 14.11
CA GLU A 23 5.87 -32.92 12.97
C GLU A 23 5.96 -31.68 12.05
N TYR A 24 4.90 -30.86 11.95
CA TYR A 24 4.89 -29.67 11.08
C TYR A 24 5.29 -28.37 11.80
N GLU A 25 5.45 -28.36 13.12
CA GLU A 25 5.71 -27.14 13.90
C GLU A 25 7.03 -26.46 13.53
N ILE A 26 8.09 -27.25 13.28
CA ILE A 26 9.41 -26.72 12.91
C ILE A 26 9.33 -26.00 11.56
N GLY A 27 8.66 -26.61 10.58
CA GLY A 27 8.46 -26.02 9.25
C GLY A 27 7.59 -24.76 9.30
N TRP A 28 6.52 -24.76 10.11
CA TRP A 28 5.67 -23.61 10.35
C TRP A 28 6.43 -22.48 11.01
N SER A 29 7.14 -22.75 12.11
CA SER A 29 7.87 -21.73 12.87
C SER A 29 8.90 -21.02 11.99
N ARG A 30 9.61 -21.78 11.14
CA ARG A 30 10.54 -21.22 10.15
C ARG A 30 9.83 -20.37 9.09
N SER A 31 8.68 -20.83 8.59
CA SER A 31 7.91 -20.13 7.56
C SER A 31 7.30 -18.83 8.09
N THR A 32 6.66 -18.90 9.26
CA THR A 32 6.08 -17.76 9.98
C THR A 32 7.15 -16.75 10.36
N GLY A 33 8.31 -17.22 10.86
CA GLY A 33 9.47 -16.36 11.11
C GLY A 33 9.94 -15.62 9.87
N ARG A 34 10.03 -16.31 8.72
CA ARG A 34 10.40 -15.70 7.44
C ARG A 34 9.38 -14.66 6.97
N VAL A 35 8.08 -14.94 7.06
CA VAL A 35 7.02 -13.97 6.72
C VAL A 35 7.11 -12.73 7.60
N LYS A 36 7.28 -12.93 8.91
CA LYS A 36 7.42 -11.83 9.87
C LYS A 36 8.63 -10.97 9.53
N GLN A 37 9.78 -11.59 9.24
CA GLN A 37 10.99 -10.87 8.88
C GLN A 37 10.87 -10.09 7.56
N ILE A 38 10.20 -10.65 6.55
CA ILE A 38 10.10 -10.05 5.22
C ILE A 38 9.06 -8.93 5.16
N PHE A 39 7.94 -9.06 5.88
CA PHE A 39 6.77 -8.17 5.70
C PHE A 39 6.40 -7.36 6.95
N MET A 40 6.70 -7.84 8.16
CA MET A 40 6.34 -7.14 9.40
C MET A 40 7.52 -6.37 10.00
N GLU A 41 8.73 -6.94 9.93
CA GLU A 41 9.97 -6.36 10.46
C GLU A 41 10.81 -5.64 9.39
N ASN A 42 10.26 -5.52 8.19
CA ASN A 42 10.87 -4.84 7.06
C ASN A 42 10.04 -3.61 6.76
N GLU A 43 10.63 -2.44 6.93
CA GLU A 43 9.90 -1.19 6.73
C GLU A 43 9.54 -1.02 5.25
N PHE A 44 8.25 -0.82 4.97
CA PHE A 44 7.74 -0.49 3.65
C PHE A 44 7.70 1.02 3.45
N GLY A 45 7.84 1.47 2.20
CA GLY A 45 7.72 2.89 1.84
C GLY A 45 9.04 3.56 1.49
N HIS A 46 10.12 2.79 1.32
CA HIS A 46 11.39 3.30 0.82
C HIS A 46 11.34 3.37 -0.71
N LYS A 47 11.76 4.49 -1.31
CA LYS A 47 11.76 4.64 -2.77
C LYS A 47 13.04 4.09 -3.39
N CYS A 48 12.93 3.59 -4.62
CA CYS A 48 14.08 3.37 -5.50
C CYS A 48 14.50 4.71 -6.12
N ASP A 49 15.77 5.09 -6.01
CA ASP A 49 16.25 6.40 -6.47
C ASP A 49 16.30 6.56 -8.00
N VAL A 50 16.07 5.49 -8.76
CA VAL A 50 16.05 5.54 -10.24
C VAL A 50 14.65 5.49 -10.82
N CYS A 51 13.73 4.71 -10.25
CA CYS A 51 12.36 4.54 -10.76
C CYS A 51 11.26 5.12 -9.87
N ASP A 52 11.63 5.74 -8.75
CA ASP A 52 10.74 6.39 -7.76
C ASP A 52 9.68 5.48 -7.11
N ARG A 53 9.67 4.18 -7.42
CA ARG A 53 8.70 3.22 -6.88
C ARG A 53 9.03 2.86 -5.44
N LEU A 54 7.98 2.54 -4.67
CA LEU A 54 8.09 2.10 -3.29
C LEU A 54 8.45 0.63 -3.18
N TRP A 55 9.36 0.34 -2.26
CA TRP A 55 9.88 -0.97 -1.94
C TRP A 55 10.02 -1.10 -0.43
N PHE A 56 10.21 -2.34 0.02
CA PHE A 56 10.71 -2.56 1.35
C PHE A 56 12.20 -2.22 1.43
N LEU A 57 12.64 -1.76 2.60
CA LEU A 57 14.03 -1.37 2.84
C LEU A 57 15.03 -2.45 2.41
N ARG A 58 14.77 -3.70 2.78
CA ARG A 58 15.66 -4.84 2.47
C ARG A 58 15.68 -5.24 0.99
N ASP A 59 14.69 -4.81 0.20
CA ASP A 59 14.63 -5.11 -1.24
C ASP A 59 15.46 -4.13 -2.07
N LEU A 60 15.92 -3.03 -1.45
CA LEU A 60 16.78 -2.04 -2.09
C LEU A 60 18.26 -2.36 -1.86
N LYS A 61 19.04 -2.21 -2.93
CA LYS A 61 20.49 -2.45 -2.93
C LYS A 61 21.24 -1.13 -3.06
N THR A 62 22.30 -0.97 -2.29
CA THR A 62 23.24 0.14 -2.46
C THR A 62 23.98 0.01 -3.78
N VAL A 63 24.29 1.13 -4.42
CA VAL A 63 25.05 1.15 -5.68
C VAL A 63 26.53 0.87 -5.45
N THR A 64 27.20 0.34 -6.48
CA THR A 64 28.67 0.27 -6.53
C THR A 64 29.24 1.58 -7.09
N SER A 65 30.53 1.85 -6.88
CA SER A 65 31.17 3.07 -7.39
C SER A 65 31.06 3.23 -8.91
N SER A 66 31.18 2.12 -9.66
CA SER A 66 31.00 2.12 -11.13
C SER A 66 29.58 2.48 -11.56
N MET A 67 28.58 2.01 -10.81
CA MET A 67 27.18 2.34 -11.09
C MET A 67 26.89 3.80 -10.74
N ALA A 68 27.46 4.30 -9.64
CA ALA A 68 27.29 5.69 -9.23
C ALA A 68 27.82 6.67 -10.29
N SER A 69 28.98 6.37 -10.92
CA SER A 69 29.53 7.19 -12.01
C SER A 69 28.69 7.15 -13.29
N PHE A 70 28.09 5.99 -13.62
CA PHE A 70 27.16 5.92 -14.75
C PHE A 70 25.88 6.74 -14.44
N LEU A 71 25.33 6.57 -13.24
CA LEU A 71 24.10 7.24 -12.82
C LEU A 71 24.27 8.76 -12.70
N SER A 72 25.44 9.26 -12.30
CA SER A 72 25.66 10.71 -12.18
C SER A 72 25.55 11.44 -13.52
N THR A 73 25.77 10.74 -14.63
CA THR A 73 25.56 11.28 -15.99
C THR A 73 24.07 11.53 -16.28
N HIS A 74 23.18 10.77 -15.66
CA HIS A 74 21.73 10.84 -15.86
C HIS A 74 20.97 11.55 -14.74
N PHE A 75 21.57 11.67 -13.56
CA PHE A 75 21.03 12.31 -12.36
C PHE A 75 22.03 13.35 -11.81
N PRO A 76 22.27 14.47 -12.52
CA PRO A 76 23.34 15.41 -12.19
C PRO A 76 23.08 16.23 -10.91
N GLU A 77 21.81 16.34 -10.49
CA GLU A 77 21.41 17.10 -9.29
C GLU A 77 21.46 16.27 -8.00
N ASP A 78 21.59 14.95 -8.10
CA ASP A 78 21.47 14.03 -6.98
C ASP A 78 22.84 13.41 -6.58
N ASP A 79 23.02 13.12 -5.29
CA ASP A 79 24.18 12.34 -4.81
C ASP A 79 24.00 10.85 -5.13
N THR A 80 24.49 10.46 -6.31
CA THR A 80 24.34 9.08 -6.81
C THR A 80 25.06 8.04 -5.97
N THR A 81 26.01 8.42 -5.11
CA THR A 81 26.72 7.47 -4.24
C THR A 81 25.81 6.89 -3.14
N ARG A 82 24.73 7.61 -2.80
CA ARG A 82 23.76 7.21 -1.77
C ARG A 82 22.55 6.48 -2.35
N PHE A 83 22.53 6.23 -3.66
CA PHE A 83 21.37 5.63 -4.31
C PHE A 83 21.11 4.21 -3.80
N ARG A 84 19.83 3.94 -3.60
CA ARG A 84 19.26 2.64 -3.25
C ARG A 84 18.33 2.20 -4.35
N LEU A 85 18.67 1.10 -5.00
CA LEU A 85 18.01 0.63 -6.22
C LEU A 85 17.23 -0.65 -5.98
N CYS A 86 16.04 -0.76 -6.57
CA CYS A 86 15.34 -2.04 -6.65
C CYS A 86 16.10 -3.03 -7.54
N SER A 87 15.77 -4.32 -7.40
CA SER A 87 16.45 -5.40 -8.13
C SER A 87 16.51 -5.19 -9.66
N SER A 88 15.44 -4.70 -10.27
CA SER A 88 15.36 -4.44 -11.71
C SER A 88 16.19 -3.23 -12.16
N CYS A 89 16.19 -2.15 -11.37
CA CYS A 89 17.01 -0.98 -11.67
C CYS A 89 18.48 -1.32 -11.49
N TYR A 90 18.82 -2.00 -10.40
CA TYR A 90 20.18 -2.45 -10.11
C TYR A 90 20.76 -3.30 -11.25
N SER A 91 20.02 -4.31 -11.73
CA SER A 91 20.50 -5.21 -12.80
C SER A 91 20.66 -4.52 -14.15
N THR A 92 19.93 -3.43 -14.39
CA THR A 92 20.00 -2.67 -15.64
C THR A 92 21.13 -1.63 -15.57
N SER A 93 21.21 -0.88 -14.48
CA SER A 93 22.27 0.09 -14.23
C SER A 93 23.65 -0.55 -14.10
N ARG A 94 23.75 -1.81 -13.64
CA ARG A 94 25.02 -2.57 -13.63
C ARG A 94 25.56 -2.86 -15.04
N ARG A 95 24.71 -2.77 -16.07
CA ARG A 95 25.09 -2.95 -17.49
C ARG A 95 25.21 -1.60 -18.20
N ASP A 96 25.38 -0.51 -17.44
CA ASP A 96 25.46 0.87 -17.94
C ASP A 96 24.28 1.24 -18.84
N LYS A 97 23.07 0.83 -18.44
CA LYS A 97 21.81 1.14 -19.12
C LYS A 97 20.84 1.84 -18.16
N VAL A 98 20.09 2.79 -18.70
CA VAL A 98 18.98 3.44 -17.99
C VAL A 98 17.78 2.49 -17.95
N PRO A 99 17.19 2.20 -16.77
CA PRO A 99 15.99 1.38 -16.68
C PRO A 99 14.81 2.00 -17.45
N PRO A 100 13.98 1.20 -18.16
CA PRO A 100 12.84 1.73 -18.92
C PRO A 100 11.88 2.56 -18.06
N MET A 101 11.62 2.13 -16.82
CA MET A 101 10.75 2.82 -15.86
C MET A 101 11.49 3.88 -15.04
N SER A 102 12.59 4.45 -15.54
CA SER A 102 13.34 5.47 -14.82
C SER A 102 12.63 6.82 -14.81
N MET A 103 12.87 7.61 -13.76
CA MET A 103 12.44 9.01 -13.69
C MET A 103 12.95 9.85 -14.87
N THR A 104 14.14 9.54 -15.39
CA THR A 104 14.69 10.23 -16.57
C THR A 104 13.88 9.99 -17.84
N ASN A 105 13.10 8.91 -17.89
CA ASN A 105 12.17 8.60 -18.97
C ASN A 105 10.76 9.18 -18.72
N GLY A 106 10.60 10.09 -17.75
CA GLY A 106 9.31 10.72 -17.43
C GLY A 106 8.44 9.93 -16.45
N TYR A 107 8.89 8.78 -15.93
CA TYR A 107 8.18 8.02 -14.90
C TYR A 107 8.44 8.60 -13.50
N ARG A 108 8.04 9.86 -13.29
CA ARG A 108 8.17 10.58 -12.02
C ARG A 108 6.78 10.85 -11.45
N TYR A 109 6.61 10.66 -10.14
CA TYR A 109 5.36 11.06 -9.51
C TYR A 109 5.21 12.59 -9.53
N PRO A 110 3.98 13.10 -9.72
CA PRO A 110 3.74 14.53 -9.58
C PRO A 110 4.10 14.98 -8.17
N PRO A 111 4.61 16.22 -8.00
CA PRO A 111 4.95 16.73 -6.69
C PRO A 111 3.71 16.74 -5.78
N LYS A 112 3.90 16.30 -4.54
CA LYS A 112 2.83 16.29 -3.55
C LYS A 112 2.34 17.73 -3.32
N PRO A 113 1.03 18.01 -3.42
CA PRO A 113 0.52 19.35 -3.16
C PRO A 113 0.78 19.78 -1.72
N SER A 114 1.21 21.03 -1.53
CA SER A 114 1.40 21.62 -0.20
C SER A 114 0.07 21.97 0.47
N GLY A 115 0.05 22.07 1.80
CA GLY A 115 -1.13 22.49 2.57
C GLY A 115 -2.27 21.47 2.60
N LEU A 116 -1.97 20.18 2.40
CA LEU A 116 -2.94 19.10 2.55
C LEU A 116 -2.89 18.50 3.97
N PRO A 117 -4.05 18.24 4.60
CA PRO A 117 -4.10 17.60 5.91
C PRO A 117 -3.57 16.17 5.85
N LYS A 118 -2.99 15.68 6.96
CA LYS A 118 -2.57 14.28 7.08
C LYS A 118 -3.80 13.37 6.95
N LEU A 119 -3.70 12.35 6.09
CA LEU A 119 -4.73 11.34 5.94
C LEU A 119 -4.58 10.28 7.04
N ASP A 120 -5.69 9.96 7.68
CA ASP A 120 -5.85 8.74 8.45
C ASP A 120 -6.08 7.55 7.49
N PRO A 121 -5.84 6.30 7.93
CA PRO A 121 -5.98 5.12 7.08
C PRO A 121 -7.37 4.96 6.45
N ILE A 122 -8.42 5.47 7.10
CA ILE A 122 -9.79 5.42 6.58
C ILE A 122 -9.96 6.44 5.46
N SER A 123 -9.56 7.70 5.69
CA SER A 123 -9.58 8.73 4.65
C SER A 123 -8.73 8.34 3.45
N GLU A 124 -7.54 7.74 3.66
CA GLU A 124 -6.67 7.26 2.58
C GLU A 124 -7.39 6.23 1.69
N ARG A 125 -8.14 5.30 2.31
CA ARG A 125 -8.94 4.32 1.57
C ARG A 125 -10.10 4.95 0.80
N LEU A 126 -10.71 5.99 1.35
CA LEU A 126 -11.83 6.70 0.70
C LEU A 126 -11.38 7.55 -0.49
N VAL A 127 -10.20 8.18 -0.41
CA VAL A 127 -9.64 8.96 -1.53
C VAL A 127 -8.89 8.10 -2.54
N SER A 128 -8.63 6.83 -2.25
CA SER A 128 -7.97 5.94 -3.20
C SER A 128 -8.88 5.73 -4.42
N PRO A 129 -8.43 6.05 -5.64
CA PRO A 129 -9.23 5.84 -6.86
C PRO A 129 -9.46 4.35 -7.18
N ARG A 130 -8.75 3.48 -6.45
CA ARG A 130 -8.58 2.07 -6.76
C ARG A 130 -8.59 1.29 -5.46
N ILE A 131 -9.54 0.39 -5.31
CA ILE A 131 -9.63 -0.50 -4.15
C ILE A 131 -9.29 -1.91 -4.65
N PRO A 132 -8.12 -2.48 -4.25
CA PRO A 132 -7.78 -3.82 -4.66
C PRO A 132 -8.66 -4.82 -3.90
N TYR A 133 -9.41 -5.63 -4.65
CA TYR A 133 -10.12 -6.79 -4.14
C TYR A 133 -9.29 -8.05 -4.39
N MET A 134 -9.09 -8.82 -3.33
CA MET A 134 -8.33 -10.08 -3.35
C MET A 134 -9.18 -11.18 -2.73
N GLN A 135 -9.30 -12.32 -3.42
CA GLN A 135 -9.95 -13.48 -2.86
C GLN A 135 -8.91 -14.35 -2.13
N ILE A 136 -8.97 -14.38 -0.80
CA ILE A 136 -8.16 -15.29 0.01
C ILE A 136 -8.93 -16.60 0.15
N ARG A 137 -8.36 -17.71 -0.32
CA ARG A 137 -8.93 -19.06 -0.17
C ARG A 137 -7.99 -19.97 0.60
N ARG A 138 -8.57 -20.94 1.31
CA ARG A 138 -7.84 -22.07 1.86
C ARG A 138 -7.28 -22.90 0.70
N LEU A 139 -5.98 -23.16 0.73
CA LEU A 139 -5.30 -24.05 -0.21
C LEU A 139 -5.52 -25.51 0.23
N ARG A 140 -5.26 -26.46 -0.69
CA ARG A 140 -5.48 -27.90 -0.44
C ARG A 140 -4.72 -28.46 0.76
N ARG A 141 -3.63 -27.80 1.17
CA ARG A 141 -2.87 -28.13 2.38
C ARG A 141 -3.41 -27.36 3.57
N ASP A 142 -3.67 -28.05 4.66
CA ASP A 142 -4.38 -27.51 5.81
C ASP A 142 -3.78 -26.21 6.34
N GLY A 143 -4.68 -25.24 6.51
CA GLY A 143 -4.50 -23.83 6.83
C GLY A 143 -3.29 -23.12 6.21
N CYS A 144 -2.94 -23.46 4.98
CA CYS A 144 -2.33 -22.50 4.07
C CYS A 144 -3.46 -21.68 3.42
N HIS A 145 -3.39 -20.36 3.52
CA HIS A 145 -4.28 -19.45 2.78
C HIS A 145 -3.49 -18.81 1.65
N GLY A 146 -4.08 -18.76 0.46
CA GLY A 146 -3.48 -18.16 -0.72
C GLY A 146 -4.42 -17.14 -1.32
N ILE A 147 -3.85 -16.16 -2.02
CA ILE A 147 -4.61 -15.31 -2.94
C ILE A 147 -4.89 -16.17 -4.17
N VAL A 148 -6.17 -16.37 -4.48
CA VAL A 148 -6.61 -17.12 -5.66
C VAL A 148 -7.24 -16.15 -6.66
N GLY A 149 -6.79 -16.24 -7.90
CA GLY A 149 -7.29 -15.40 -9.00
C GLY A 149 -6.56 -14.07 -9.12
N GLN A 150 -7.08 -13.23 -10.02
CA GLN A 150 -6.54 -11.89 -10.27
C GLN A 150 -6.89 -10.95 -9.12
N VAL A 151 -5.95 -10.07 -8.74
CA VAL A 151 -6.27 -8.92 -7.90
C VAL A 151 -7.11 -7.96 -8.73
N ILE A 152 -8.41 -7.88 -8.43
CA ILE A 152 -9.33 -7.03 -9.18
C ILE A 152 -9.19 -5.61 -8.64
N ASN A 153 -8.72 -4.72 -9.50
CA ASN A 153 -8.63 -3.31 -9.17
C ASN A 153 -9.91 -2.61 -9.63
N VAL A 154 -10.86 -2.44 -8.72
CA VAL A 154 -12.15 -1.83 -9.07
C VAL A 154 -11.94 -0.31 -9.13
N PRO A 155 -12.14 0.34 -10.30
CA PRO A 155 -12.07 1.78 -10.40
C PRO A 155 -13.22 2.39 -9.61
N VAL A 156 -12.90 3.43 -8.85
CA VAL A 156 -13.88 4.23 -8.15
C VAL A 156 -14.16 5.47 -9.00
N ASP A 157 -15.40 5.64 -9.46
CA ASP A 157 -15.79 6.89 -10.12
C ASP A 157 -15.86 8.02 -9.09
N VAL A 158 -14.94 8.97 -9.26
CA VAL A 158 -14.75 10.12 -8.37
C VAL A 158 -15.97 11.03 -8.39
N ASN A 159 -16.58 11.23 -9.57
CA ASN A 159 -17.74 12.10 -9.71
C ASN A 159 -18.93 11.51 -8.96
N THR A 160 -19.15 10.21 -9.16
CA THR A 160 -20.13 9.46 -8.36
C THR A 160 -19.78 9.55 -6.87
N MET A 161 -18.55 9.32 -6.41
CA MET A 161 -18.21 9.41 -4.98
C MET A 161 -18.45 10.79 -4.34
N VAL A 162 -18.16 11.87 -5.07
CA VAL A 162 -18.41 13.24 -4.60
C VAL A 162 -19.91 13.53 -4.53
N GLN A 163 -20.68 13.05 -5.52
CA GLN A 163 -22.13 13.31 -5.65
C GLN A 163 -23.01 12.36 -4.82
N SER A 164 -22.63 11.08 -4.72
CA SER A 164 -23.32 10.02 -3.99
C SER A 164 -22.91 9.95 -2.51
N SER A 165 -22.08 10.90 -2.05
CA SER A 165 -21.80 11.04 -0.63
C SER A 165 -23.12 11.33 0.10
N PRO A 166 -23.52 10.55 1.13
CA PRO A 166 -24.94 10.38 1.47
C PRO A 166 -25.73 11.60 2.00
N ARG A 167 -25.18 12.80 2.12
CA ARG A 167 -25.89 13.97 2.69
C ARG A 167 -25.38 15.30 2.12
N SER A 168 -26.31 16.26 1.95
CA SER A 168 -26.02 17.66 1.58
C SER A 168 -24.86 18.23 2.40
N LEU A 169 -24.07 19.07 1.73
CA LEU A 169 -22.68 19.32 2.08
C LEU A 169 -22.45 20.31 3.22
N ASP A 170 -23.51 20.89 3.78
CA ASP A 170 -23.41 22.08 4.63
C ASP A 170 -23.49 21.80 6.13
N ASP A 171 -24.07 20.68 6.60
CA ASP A 171 -24.47 20.58 8.01
C ASP A 171 -23.69 19.61 8.93
N TYR A 172 -22.74 18.81 8.45
CA TYR A 172 -21.95 17.94 9.35
C TYR A 172 -20.47 17.82 8.97
N ASN A 173 -19.60 18.27 9.90
CA ASN A 173 -18.15 18.34 9.74
C ASN A 173 -17.45 16.97 9.69
N SER A 174 -18.09 15.90 10.14
CA SER A 174 -17.57 14.53 10.07
C SER A 174 -18.68 13.50 9.91
N PHE A 175 -18.32 12.32 9.40
CA PHE A 175 -19.21 11.16 9.32
C PHE A 175 -18.46 9.90 9.74
N ASN A 176 -19.18 8.97 10.35
CA ASN A 176 -18.62 7.69 10.75
C ASN A 176 -18.58 6.75 9.54
N VAL A 177 -17.44 6.10 9.36
CA VAL A 177 -17.15 5.22 8.23
C VAL A 177 -16.77 3.87 8.78
N ASN A 178 -17.42 2.83 8.25
CA ASN A 178 -17.17 1.45 8.60
C ASN A 178 -16.82 0.70 7.31
N LEU A 179 -15.54 0.35 7.15
CA LEU A 179 -15.07 -0.44 6.03
C LEU A 179 -15.08 -1.92 6.42
N LYS A 180 -15.71 -2.73 5.56
CA LYS A 180 -15.86 -4.17 5.74
C LYS A 180 -15.09 -4.92 4.66
N LYS A 181 -14.51 -6.07 5.02
CA LYS A 181 -13.82 -6.97 4.07
C LYS A 181 -14.80 -7.73 3.19
N SER A 182 -16.03 -7.93 3.67
CA SER A 182 -17.11 -8.63 2.99
C SER A 182 -18.44 -8.03 3.43
N ILE A 183 -19.41 -7.96 2.51
CA ILE A 183 -20.77 -7.47 2.78
C ILE A 183 -21.46 -8.33 3.85
N ILE A 184 -21.16 -9.63 3.88
CA ILE A 184 -21.78 -10.60 4.79
C ILE A 184 -21.23 -10.44 6.22
N VAL A 185 -20.00 -9.97 6.39
CA VAL A 185 -19.35 -9.86 7.70
C VAL A 185 -19.90 -8.64 8.45
N LYS A 186 -20.33 -8.84 9.70
CA LYS A 186 -20.87 -7.75 10.53
C LYS A 186 -19.77 -6.81 11.02
N CYS A 187 -18.61 -7.35 11.37
CA CYS A 187 -17.48 -6.61 11.91
C CYS A 187 -16.80 -5.71 10.85
N SER A 188 -16.36 -4.54 11.30
CA SER A 188 -15.61 -3.59 10.48
C SER A 188 -14.13 -3.83 10.67
N TYR A 189 -13.34 -3.87 9.58
CA TYR A 189 -11.88 -3.99 9.71
C TYR A 189 -11.21 -2.62 9.90
N LEU A 190 -11.89 -1.55 9.52
CA LEU A 190 -11.55 -0.17 9.84
C LEU A 190 -12.84 0.58 10.15
N SER A 191 -12.89 1.25 11.28
CA SER A 191 -14.00 2.08 11.71
C SER A 191 -13.49 3.38 12.32
N GLY A 192 -14.19 4.49 12.07
CA GLY A 192 -13.80 5.78 12.62
C GLY A 192 -14.55 6.96 12.03
N SER A 193 -14.33 8.14 12.62
CA SER A 193 -14.94 9.39 12.16
C SER A 193 -14.01 10.11 11.19
N VAL A 194 -14.52 10.43 10.01
CA VAL A 194 -13.77 11.10 8.94
C VAL A 194 -14.29 12.52 8.73
N LYS A 195 -13.38 13.50 8.72
CA LYS A 195 -13.73 14.90 8.42
C LYS A 195 -13.96 15.11 6.93
N LYS A 196 -15.10 15.69 6.58
CA LYS A 196 -15.50 15.91 5.17
C LYS A 196 -14.56 16.88 4.45
N SER A 197 -14.08 17.91 5.16
CA SER A 197 -13.14 18.90 4.64
C SER A 197 -11.80 18.28 4.21
N THR A 198 -11.29 17.31 4.99
CA THR A 198 -10.07 16.54 4.67
C THR A 198 -10.25 15.80 3.35
N VAL A 199 -11.29 14.98 3.23
CA VAL A 199 -11.54 14.16 2.04
C VAL A 199 -11.76 15.04 0.80
N LYS A 200 -12.58 16.09 0.91
CA LYS A 200 -12.81 17.04 -0.20
C LYS A 200 -11.52 17.74 -0.65
N ALA A 201 -10.70 18.22 0.30
CA ALA A 201 -9.44 18.89 -0.03
C ALA A 201 -8.51 17.98 -0.85
N TRP A 202 -8.46 16.70 -0.49
CA TRP A 202 -7.70 15.69 -1.22
C TRP A 202 -8.31 15.36 -2.59
N LEU A 203 -9.62 15.09 -2.68
CA LEU A 203 -10.27 14.77 -3.96
C LEU A 203 -10.17 15.91 -4.97
N VAL A 204 -10.45 17.15 -4.55
CA VAL A 204 -10.43 18.32 -5.44
C VAL A 204 -9.00 18.67 -5.90
N ARG A 205 -8.00 18.62 -5.02
CA ARG A 205 -6.63 19.02 -5.37
C ARG A 205 -5.82 17.91 -6.04
N TYR A 206 -6.06 16.65 -5.69
CA TYR A 206 -5.21 15.54 -6.11
C TYR A 206 -5.72 14.87 -7.40
N GLN A 207 -7.03 14.85 -7.66
CA GLN A 207 -7.59 14.06 -8.77
C GLN A 207 -8.07 14.88 -9.97
N VAL A 208 -8.36 16.18 -9.80
CA VAL A 208 -8.81 17.06 -10.90
C VAL A 208 -7.66 17.52 -11.81
N LYS A 209 -6.41 17.53 -11.31
CA LYS A 209 -5.24 18.09 -12.03
C LYS A 209 -4.32 17.07 -12.69
N SER A 210 -4.50 15.78 -12.40
CA SER A 210 -3.64 14.73 -12.92
C SER A 210 -4.50 13.52 -13.29
N PRO A 211 -5.08 13.46 -14.50
CA PRO A 211 -5.57 12.19 -15.01
C PRO A 211 -4.34 11.27 -15.09
N MET A 212 -4.27 10.29 -14.18
CA MET A 212 -3.29 9.22 -14.27
C MET A 212 -3.69 8.33 -15.46
N ASN A 213 -3.37 8.80 -16.67
CA ASN A 213 -3.29 7.98 -17.87
C ASN A 213 -1.97 7.21 -17.86
#